data_AF-A0A1J5IIR7-F1
#
_entry.id   AF-A0A1J5IIR7-F1
#
_cell.length_a   1.000
_cell.length_b   1.000
_cell.length_c   1.000
_cell.angle_alpha   90.00
_cell.angle_beta   90.00
_cell.angle_gamma   90.00
#
_symmetry.space_group_name_H-M   'P 1'
#
loop_
_entity.id
_entity.type
_entity.pdbx_description
1 polymer ?
#
loop_
_entity_poly.entity_id
_entity_poly.type
_entity_poly.pdbx_seq_one_letter_code
_entity_poly.pdbx_strand_id
1 'polypeptide(L)'
;MLCIGLGIALIIVGCSGRGIQAQLGGRVQWDFETQVGPEWSTDRTVDLGSNKVLGLFNNRNRKYPGGTNLTIADIPPNTSIQVVFDLYFIGDWDSGGELADRWTLKIAGADALIDLTSFDHGWQNGVRVPTTGTRGQVDTGRRTLAYHVVTNKIVIQPDRIGADGKLTLDFMGYLTGQGTEFWALDNVSVTLDGTP
;
A
#
# COMPACT_ATOMS: atom_id res chain seq x y z
N MET A 1 -35.53 -34.67 -7.38
CA MET A 1 -35.48 -33.27 -6.95
C MET A 1 -34.20 -33.12 -6.14
N LEU A 2 -33.15 -32.58 -6.78
CA LEU A 2 -31.78 -32.56 -6.26
C LEU A 2 -31.54 -31.17 -5.64
N CYS A 3 -31.48 -31.09 -4.31
CA CYS A 3 -31.09 -29.85 -3.62
C CYS A 3 -29.57 -29.80 -3.54
N ILE A 4 -28.97 -28.89 -4.32
CA ILE A 4 -27.56 -28.53 -4.22
C ILE A 4 -27.46 -27.54 -3.04
N GLY A 5 -26.88 -28.00 -1.93
CA GLY A 5 -26.58 -27.15 -0.78
C GLY A 5 -25.42 -26.22 -1.14
N LEU A 6 -25.69 -24.91 -1.23
CA LEU A 6 -24.67 -23.87 -1.24
C LEU A 6 -23.99 -23.87 0.13
N GLY A 7 -22.76 -24.38 0.20
CA GLY A 7 -21.89 -24.23 1.36
C GLY A 7 -21.43 -22.77 1.46
N ILE A 8 -22.06 -22.00 2.34
CA ILE A 8 -21.51 -20.70 2.77
C ILE A 8 -20.33 -21.02 3.68
N ALA A 9 -19.12 -20.71 3.21
CA ALA A 9 -17.93 -20.73 4.05
C ALA A 9 -18.02 -19.59 5.07
N LEU A 10 -18.34 -19.94 6.31
CA LEU A 10 -18.29 -19.07 7.47
C LEU A 10 -16.83 -18.84 7.84
N ILE A 11 -16.31 -17.63 7.60
CA ILE A 11 -14.98 -17.24 8.08
C ILE A 11 -15.10 -16.99 9.59
N ILE A 12 -14.59 -17.91 10.39
CA ILE A 12 -14.43 -17.74 11.83
C ILE A 12 -13.20 -16.84 12.02
N VAL A 13 -13.41 -15.59 12.40
CA VAL A 13 -12.32 -14.69 12.84
C VAL A 13 -11.91 -15.12 14.25
N GLY A 14 -10.85 -15.92 14.35
CA GLY A 14 -10.21 -16.24 15.62
C GLY A 14 -9.41 -15.05 16.13
N CYS A 15 -9.70 -14.60 17.36
CA CYS A 15 -8.87 -13.61 18.06
C CYS A 15 -7.50 -14.20 18.42
N SER A 16 -6.52 -14.11 17.53
CA SER A 16 -5.11 -14.25 17.89
C SER A 16 -4.20 -13.58 16.85
N GLY A 17 -3.59 -12.46 17.24
CA GLY A 17 -2.56 -11.76 16.45
C GLY A 17 -3.08 -10.75 15.44
N ARG A 18 -2.40 -9.61 15.29
CA ARG A 18 -2.68 -8.51 14.34
C ARG A 18 -2.39 -8.89 12.87
N GLY A 19 -2.75 -10.09 12.44
CA GLY A 19 -2.47 -10.57 11.09
C GLY A 19 -3.74 -11.11 10.45
N ILE A 20 -3.83 -10.98 9.12
CA ILE A 20 -4.86 -11.70 8.38
C ILE A 20 -4.49 -13.18 8.28
N GLN A 21 -5.48 -14.04 8.51
CA GLN A 21 -5.42 -15.46 8.17
C GLN A 21 -5.77 -15.61 6.69
N ALA A 22 -4.76 -15.75 5.84
CA ALA A 22 -4.97 -15.92 4.41
C ALA A 22 -5.07 -17.42 4.07
N GLN A 23 -6.11 -17.79 3.31
CA GLN A 23 -6.30 -19.16 2.81
C GLN A 23 -5.64 -19.32 1.43
N LEU A 24 -5.09 -20.50 1.11
CA LEU A 24 -4.54 -20.81 -0.22
C LEU A 24 -5.58 -20.54 -1.33
N GLY A 25 -5.18 -19.86 -2.40
CA GLY A 25 -6.06 -19.43 -3.49
C GLY A 25 -7.04 -18.31 -3.12
N GLY A 26 -7.06 -17.88 -1.85
CA GLY A 26 -7.84 -16.75 -1.38
C GLY A 26 -7.22 -15.42 -1.81
N ARG A 27 -8.08 -14.48 -2.17
CA ARG A 27 -7.71 -13.07 -2.35
C ARG A 27 -8.30 -12.26 -1.21
N VAL A 28 -7.45 -11.52 -0.52
CA VAL A 28 -7.85 -10.51 0.45
C VAL A 28 -7.59 -9.14 -0.14
N GLN A 29 -8.53 -8.20 0.04
CA GLN A 29 -8.46 -6.87 -0.57
C GLN A 29 -8.88 -5.80 0.42
N TRP A 30 -8.26 -4.63 0.28
CA TRP A 30 -8.56 -3.40 0.99
C TRP A 30 -8.71 -2.25 -0.02
N ASP A 31 -9.92 -1.71 -0.08
CA ASP A 31 -10.26 -0.46 -0.77
C ASP A 31 -10.34 0.74 0.19
N PHE A 32 -10.23 0.48 1.50
CA PHE A 32 -10.25 1.47 2.59
C PHE A 32 -11.52 2.32 2.68
N GLU A 33 -12.61 1.98 1.97
CA GLU A 33 -13.84 2.78 1.92
C GLU A 33 -14.63 2.75 3.23
N THR A 34 -14.56 1.65 3.97
CA THR A 34 -15.34 1.45 5.21
C THR A 34 -14.48 1.45 6.45
N GLN A 35 -13.44 0.62 6.48
CA GLN A 35 -12.56 0.45 7.63
C GLN A 35 -11.19 -0.06 7.21
N VAL A 36 -10.17 0.33 7.97
CA VAL A 36 -8.83 -0.25 7.87
C VAL A 36 -8.71 -1.37 8.89
N GLY A 37 -8.30 -2.56 8.44
CA GLY A 37 -8.17 -3.72 9.31
C GLY A 37 -6.95 -3.65 10.25
N PRO A 38 -6.96 -4.43 11.34
CA PRO A 38 -5.93 -4.41 12.39
C PRO A 38 -4.55 -4.89 11.93
N GLU A 39 -4.44 -5.50 10.77
CA GLU A 39 -3.20 -5.90 10.12
C GLU A 39 -2.39 -4.73 9.55
N TRP A 40 -2.98 -3.55 9.46
CA TRP A 40 -2.29 -2.33 9.12
C TRP A 40 -1.76 -1.64 10.39
N SER A 41 -0.57 -1.06 10.32
CA SER A 41 0.02 -0.34 11.46
C SER A 41 -0.60 1.04 11.72
N THR A 42 -1.48 1.49 10.83
CA THR A 42 -2.24 2.75 10.91
C THR A 42 -3.62 2.56 10.30
N ASP A 43 -4.62 3.24 10.84
CA ASP A 43 -5.99 3.29 10.33
C ASP A 43 -6.33 4.63 9.64
N ARG A 44 -5.34 5.53 9.56
CA ARG A 44 -5.51 6.86 8.97
C ARG A 44 -5.90 6.78 7.50
N THR A 45 -7.08 7.30 7.18
CA THR A 45 -7.56 7.47 5.81
C THR A 45 -7.82 8.94 5.48
N VAL A 46 -7.90 9.23 4.18
CA VAL A 46 -8.25 10.55 3.65
C VAL A 46 -9.13 10.40 2.41
N ASP A 47 -10.05 11.33 2.23
CA ASP A 47 -10.83 11.42 1.00
C ASP A 47 -9.99 12.07 -0.09
N LEU A 48 -9.86 11.39 -1.23
CA LEU A 48 -9.04 11.80 -2.35
C LEU A 48 -9.84 11.59 -3.65
N GLY A 49 -10.44 12.68 -4.11
CA GLY A 49 -11.45 12.63 -5.17
C GLY A 49 -12.74 11.95 -4.67
N SER A 50 -13.15 10.89 -5.34
CA SER A 50 -14.32 10.07 -4.96
C SER A 50 -13.99 8.90 -4.05
N ASN A 51 -12.71 8.66 -3.76
CA ASN A 51 -12.26 7.46 -3.06
C ASN A 51 -11.73 7.82 -1.67
N LYS A 52 -11.83 6.88 -0.75
CA LYS A 52 -11.15 6.94 0.55
C LYS A 52 -9.90 6.07 0.49
N VAL A 53 -8.74 6.68 0.72
CA VAL A 53 -7.43 6.01 0.59
C VAL A 53 -6.70 5.95 1.93
N LEU A 54 -5.80 4.98 2.11
CA LEU A 54 -4.96 4.86 3.29
C LEU A 54 -3.80 5.87 3.22
N GLY A 55 -3.75 6.80 4.17
CA GLY A 55 -2.81 7.93 4.18
C GLY A 55 -3.48 9.23 4.66
N LEU A 56 -2.93 10.41 4.38
CA LEU A 56 -1.65 10.68 3.69
C LEU A 56 -0.44 10.31 4.55
N PHE A 57 0.65 9.95 3.87
CA PHE A 57 1.95 9.67 4.48
C PHE A 57 2.99 10.73 4.10
N ASN A 58 3.78 11.18 5.08
CA ASN A 58 4.92 12.07 4.88
C ASN A 58 5.90 11.97 6.06
N ASN A 59 7.11 11.49 5.82
CA ASN A 59 8.14 11.27 6.85
C ASN A 59 8.85 12.57 7.34
N ARG A 60 8.64 13.70 6.68
CA ARG A 60 9.14 15.04 7.07
C ARG A 60 8.12 15.87 7.83
N ASN A 61 6.84 15.50 7.77
CA ASN A 61 5.75 16.23 8.41
C ASN A 61 5.14 15.41 9.56
N ARG A 62 5.52 15.75 10.79
CA ARG A 62 5.08 15.07 12.03
C ARG A 62 3.57 14.97 12.23
N LYS A 63 2.75 15.72 11.48
CA LYS A 63 1.28 15.61 11.50
C LYS A 63 0.74 14.36 10.79
N TYR A 64 1.58 13.71 9.98
CA TYR A 64 1.24 12.54 9.17
C TYR A 64 2.17 11.39 9.57
N PRO A 65 1.71 10.13 9.48
CA PRO A 65 2.60 8.99 9.61
C PRO A 65 3.66 9.01 8.51
N GLY A 66 4.86 8.51 8.80
CA GLY A 66 5.95 8.43 7.79
C GLY A 66 5.77 7.28 6.79
N GLY A 67 4.93 6.31 7.15
CA GLY A 67 4.56 5.17 6.33
C GLY A 67 3.64 4.23 7.09
N THR A 68 3.46 3.03 6.56
CA THR A 68 2.58 2.00 7.10
C THR A 68 3.16 0.60 6.88
N ASN A 69 2.67 -0.37 7.62
CA ASN A 69 3.06 -1.76 7.51
C ASN A 69 1.80 -2.62 7.39
N LEU A 70 1.86 -3.66 6.56
CA LEU A 70 0.84 -4.70 6.45
C LEU A 70 1.43 -6.02 6.96
N THR A 71 0.79 -6.63 7.97
CA THR A 71 1.18 -7.94 8.51
C THR A 71 0.25 -9.04 8.01
N ILE A 72 0.82 -10.00 7.27
CA ILE A 72 0.16 -11.22 6.81
C ILE A 72 0.65 -12.37 7.70
N ALA A 73 -0.27 -13.15 8.27
CA ALA A 73 0.04 -14.25 9.17
C ALA A 73 -0.52 -15.57 8.65
N ASP A 74 -0.16 -16.65 9.34
CA ASP A 74 -0.64 -18.01 9.06
C ASP A 74 -0.41 -18.42 7.60
N ILE A 75 0.68 -17.96 6.99
CA ILE A 75 1.05 -18.28 5.60
C ILE A 75 1.52 -19.74 5.56
N PRO A 76 0.89 -20.60 4.73
CA PRO A 76 1.32 -21.98 4.61
C PRO A 76 2.75 -22.10 4.05
N PRO A 77 3.50 -23.14 4.43
CA PRO A 77 4.81 -23.42 3.83
C PRO A 77 4.73 -23.50 2.29
N ASN A 78 5.83 -23.17 1.61
CA ASN A 78 5.94 -23.22 0.14
C ASN A 78 4.90 -22.37 -0.62
N THR A 79 4.35 -21.35 0.02
CA THR A 79 3.39 -20.42 -0.58
C THR A 79 4.10 -19.19 -1.14
N SER A 80 3.79 -18.84 -2.38
CA SER A 80 4.14 -17.54 -2.94
C SER A 80 3.03 -16.53 -2.71
N ILE A 81 3.37 -15.25 -2.61
CA ILE A 81 2.40 -14.18 -2.34
C ILE A 81 2.42 -13.17 -3.47
N GLN A 82 1.30 -12.98 -4.14
CA GLN A 82 1.11 -11.86 -5.06
C GLN A 82 0.52 -10.67 -4.29
N VAL A 83 1.16 -9.52 -4.40
CA VAL A 83 0.65 -8.25 -3.85
C VAL A 83 0.40 -7.29 -5.01
N VAL A 84 -0.79 -6.71 -5.06
CA VAL A 84 -1.18 -5.67 -6.01
C VAL A 84 -1.69 -4.47 -5.23
N PHE A 85 -1.34 -3.25 -5.61
CA PHE A 85 -1.82 -2.04 -4.95
C PHE A 85 -1.72 -0.83 -5.87
N ASP A 86 -2.54 0.18 -5.60
CA ASP A 86 -2.41 1.50 -6.18
C ASP A 86 -1.60 2.40 -5.25
N LEU A 87 -0.55 3.02 -5.81
CA LEU A 87 0.28 4.00 -5.13
C LEU A 87 -0.06 5.39 -5.64
N TYR A 88 -0.53 6.25 -4.73
CA TYR A 88 -0.80 7.64 -5.01
C TYR A 88 0.44 8.46 -4.68
N PHE A 89 0.92 9.21 -5.66
CA PHE A 89 1.95 10.22 -5.50
C PHE A 89 1.29 11.59 -5.57
N ILE A 90 1.42 12.36 -4.50
CA ILE A 90 0.72 13.63 -4.30
C ILE A 90 1.75 14.74 -4.19
N GLY A 91 1.57 15.78 -5.00
CA GLY A 91 2.51 16.89 -5.11
C GLY A 91 3.79 16.51 -5.86
N ASP A 92 4.90 17.13 -5.45
CA ASP A 92 6.08 17.28 -6.30
C ASP A 92 7.21 16.36 -5.85
N TRP A 93 7.37 15.20 -6.48
CA TRP A 93 8.46 14.28 -6.14
C TRP A 93 9.70 14.55 -7.00
N ASP A 94 10.87 14.56 -6.37
CA ASP A 94 12.15 14.81 -7.04
C ASP A 94 12.88 13.52 -7.40
N SER A 95 13.13 13.33 -8.70
CA SER A 95 13.75 12.10 -9.27
C SER A 95 15.28 12.07 -9.23
N GLY A 96 15.96 13.09 -8.69
CA GLY A 96 17.41 13.17 -8.76
C GLY A 96 18.05 14.33 -8.00
N GLY A 97 19.36 14.20 -7.75
CA GLY A 97 20.14 15.14 -6.95
C GLY A 97 20.18 14.79 -5.46
N GLU A 98 20.80 15.66 -4.65
CA GLU A 98 20.94 15.45 -3.20
C GLU A 98 19.60 15.47 -2.44
N LEU A 99 18.57 16.02 -3.08
CA LEU A 99 17.21 16.12 -2.56
C LEU A 99 16.24 15.17 -3.29
N ALA A 100 16.75 14.10 -3.91
CA ALA A 100 15.90 13.11 -4.54
C ALA A 100 14.99 12.44 -3.50
N ASP A 101 13.71 12.36 -3.81
CA ASP A 101 12.75 11.59 -3.04
C ASP A 101 12.91 10.10 -3.37
N ARG A 102 12.38 9.27 -2.47
CA ARG A 102 12.43 7.82 -2.63
C ARG A 102 11.18 7.18 -2.06
N TRP A 103 10.67 6.15 -2.72
CA TRP A 103 9.60 5.32 -2.17
C TRP A 103 10.01 3.85 -2.21
N THR A 104 9.73 3.12 -1.13
CA THR A 104 10.09 1.71 -1.01
C THR A 104 8.96 0.85 -0.50
N LEU A 105 8.86 -0.35 -1.06
CA LEU A 105 8.20 -1.49 -0.45
C LEU A 105 9.25 -2.53 -0.11
N LYS A 106 9.32 -2.96 1.15
CA LYS A 106 10.27 -4.00 1.58
C LYS A 106 9.61 -5.00 2.52
N ILE A 107 10.25 -6.16 2.66
CA ILE A 107 9.95 -7.07 3.76
C ILE A 107 10.66 -6.53 5.01
N ALA A 108 9.96 -6.49 6.14
CA ALA A 108 10.53 -6.02 7.40
C ALA A 108 11.83 -6.78 7.72
N GLY A 109 12.94 -6.04 7.91
CA GLY A 109 14.26 -6.61 8.19
C GLY A 109 15.01 -7.18 6.96
N ALA A 110 14.52 -7.00 5.74
CA ALA A 110 15.16 -7.47 4.52
C ALA A 110 15.27 -6.36 3.44
N ASP A 111 15.83 -6.73 2.29
CA ASP A 111 15.99 -5.86 1.13
C ASP A 111 14.65 -5.43 0.52
N ALA A 112 14.68 -4.28 -0.18
CA ALA A 112 13.55 -3.74 -0.88
C ALA A 112 13.06 -4.66 -2.01
N LEU A 113 11.73 -4.82 -2.07
CA LEU A 113 11.03 -5.45 -3.19
C LEU A 113 10.81 -4.44 -4.32
N ILE A 114 10.55 -3.19 -3.95
CA ILE A 114 10.47 -2.05 -4.86
C ILE A 114 11.29 -0.91 -4.27
N ASP A 115 12.10 -0.26 -5.11
CA ASP A 115 12.89 0.92 -4.78
C ASP A 115 12.74 1.97 -5.89
N LEU A 116 11.86 2.94 -5.68
CA LEU A 116 11.56 4.01 -6.63
C LEU A 116 12.37 5.26 -6.29
N THR A 117 13.14 5.73 -7.27
CA THR A 117 13.94 6.95 -7.21
C THR A 117 13.71 7.86 -8.42
N SER A 118 12.80 7.47 -9.31
CA SER A 118 12.44 8.22 -10.51
C SER A 118 10.94 8.30 -10.65
N PHE A 119 10.44 9.52 -10.81
CA PHE A 119 9.03 9.89 -10.83
C PHE A 119 8.77 10.79 -12.05
N ASP A 120 7.60 10.63 -12.67
CA ASP A 120 7.22 11.39 -13.86
C ASP A 120 6.64 12.76 -13.45
N HIS A 121 7.34 13.88 -13.75
CA HIS A 121 6.91 15.25 -13.41
C HIS A 121 7.14 16.27 -14.53
N GLY A 122 6.13 17.10 -14.79
CA GLY A 122 6.12 18.31 -15.60
C GLY A 122 5.56 19.52 -14.83
N TRP A 123 5.35 20.66 -15.50
CA TRP A 123 4.80 21.88 -14.90
C TRP A 123 3.43 22.22 -15.49
N GLN A 124 2.43 22.50 -14.65
CA GLN A 124 1.12 23.02 -15.07
C GLN A 124 0.67 24.15 -14.12
N ASN A 125 0.31 25.31 -14.68
CA ASN A 125 -0.20 26.48 -13.95
C ASN A 125 0.66 26.91 -12.75
N GLY A 126 2.00 26.83 -12.86
CA GLY A 126 2.92 27.23 -11.80
C GLY A 126 3.09 26.22 -10.66
N VAL A 127 2.51 25.03 -10.78
CA VAL A 127 2.68 23.90 -9.87
C VAL A 127 3.37 22.77 -10.65
N ARG A 128 4.28 22.01 -10.02
CA ARG A 128 4.76 20.78 -10.64
C ARG A 128 3.62 19.77 -10.57
N VAL A 129 3.43 19.03 -11.64
CA VAL A 129 2.42 17.98 -11.72
C VAL A 129 3.00 16.82 -12.49
N PRO A 130 2.45 15.61 -12.39
CA PRO A 130 2.91 14.50 -13.20
C PRO A 130 2.81 14.80 -14.70
N THR A 131 3.87 14.54 -15.49
CA THR A 131 3.88 14.87 -16.95
C THR A 131 2.77 14.13 -17.68
N THR A 132 2.43 12.94 -17.21
CA THR A 132 1.26 12.18 -17.64
C THR A 132 0.40 11.76 -16.45
N GLY A 133 -0.93 11.77 -16.61
CA GLY A 133 -1.82 11.04 -15.71
C GLY A 133 -2.21 11.71 -14.38
N THR A 134 -2.26 13.05 -14.31
CA THR A 134 -2.95 13.71 -13.17
C THR A 134 -4.39 13.21 -13.10
N ARG A 135 -4.79 12.66 -11.95
CA ARG A 135 -6.13 12.10 -11.72
C ARG A 135 -7.05 13.05 -10.96
N GLY A 136 -6.48 13.99 -10.21
CA GLY A 136 -7.24 14.98 -9.46
C GLY A 136 -6.34 15.82 -8.55
N GLN A 137 -6.95 16.47 -7.59
CA GLN A 137 -6.26 17.27 -6.57
C GLN A 137 -6.79 16.93 -5.17
N VAL A 138 -5.96 17.15 -4.15
CA VAL A 138 -6.28 16.94 -2.74
C VAL A 138 -5.86 18.15 -1.90
N ASP A 139 -6.72 18.56 -0.97
CA ASP A 139 -6.37 19.58 0.02
C ASP A 139 -5.60 18.95 1.18
N THR A 140 -4.40 19.45 1.42
CA THR A 140 -3.52 19.03 2.52
C THR A 140 -3.58 19.96 3.73
N GLY A 141 -4.55 20.89 3.75
CA GLY A 141 -4.73 21.96 4.72
C GLY A 141 -3.78 23.14 4.54
N ARG A 142 -2.69 22.98 3.79
CA ARG A 142 -1.76 24.05 3.41
C ARG A 142 -1.85 24.42 1.94
N ARG A 143 -2.13 23.44 1.09
CA ARG A 143 -2.12 23.53 -0.37
C ARG A 143 -3.07 22.51 -0.94
N THR A 144 -3.62 22.85 -2.11
CA THR A 144 -4.22 21.90 -3.02
C THR A 144 -3.12 21.33 -3.92
N LEU A 145 -2.89 20.03 -3.84
CA LEU A 145 -1.83 19.33 -4.59
C LEU A 145 -2.43 18.38 -5.59
N ALA A 146 -1.86 18.32 -6.79
CA ALA A 146 -2.22 17.31 -7.79
C ALA A 146 -1.74 15.92 -7.36
N TYR A 147 -2.42 14.89 -7.83
CA TYR A 147 -1.98 13.51 -7.63
C TYR A 147 -2.03 12.69 -8.91
N HIS A 148 -1.15 11.70 -8.99
CA HIS A 148 -1.22 10.59 -9.94
C HIS A 148 -1.18 9.26 -9.21
N VAL A 149 -1.58 8.21 -9.93
CA VAL A 149 -1.73 6.86 -9.39
C VAL A 149 -0.98 5.89 -10.27
N VAL A 150 -0.19 5.01 -9.66
CA VAL A 150 0.51 3.91 -10.31
C VAL A 150 0.10 2.60 -9.68
N THR A 151 -0.42 1.67 -10.48
CA THR A 151 -0.70 0.31 -10.02
C THR A 151 0.59 -0.51 -10.04
N ASN A 152 0.92 -1.09 -8.90
CA ASN A 152 2.09 -1.94 -8.71
C ASN A 152 1.65 -3.38 -8.48
N LYS A 153 2.46 -4.32 -8.98
CA LYS A 153 2.28 -5.76 -8.79
C LYS A 153 3.62 -6.41 -8.52
N ILE A 154 3.70 -7.20 -7.46
CA ILE A 154 4.88 -7.99 -7.09
C ILE A 154 4.50 -9.42 -6.71
N VAL A 155 5.48 -10.31 -6.82
CA VAL A 155 5.40 -11.70 -6.33
C VAL A 155 6.53 -11.92 -5.34
N ILE A 156 6.19 -12.37 -4.15
CA ILE A 156 7.10 -12.71 -3.06
C ILE A 156 7.23 -14.22 -3.04
N GLN A 157 8.46 -14.69 -3.18
CA GLN A 157 8.76 -16.12 -3.25
C GLN A 157 8.76 -16.75 -1.84
N PRO A 158 8.48 -18.06 -1.72
CA PRO A 158 8.36 -18.72 -0.41
C PRO A 158 9.59 -18.61 0.49
N ASP A 159 10.79 -18.54 -0.10
CA ASP A 159 12.07 -18.41 0.60
C ASP A 159 12.26 -17.04 1.29
N ARG A 160 11.39 -16.08 0.99
CA ARG A 160 11.38 -14.73 1.58
C ARG A 160 10.41 -14.58 2.74
N ILE A 161 9.66 -15.63 3.08
CA ILE A 161 8.64 -15.63 4.13
C ILE A 161 9.27 -16.17 5.42
N GLY A 162 8.92 -15.58 6.55
CA GLY A 162 9.42 -16.04 7.85
C GLY A 162 9.05 -17.50 8.10
N ALA A 163 9.96 -18.26 8.73
CA ALA A 163 9.70 -19.66 9.10
C ALA A 163 8.51 -19.81 10.07
N ASP A 164 8.08 -18.72 10.70
CA ASP A 164 6.89 -18.61 11.53
C ASP A 164 5.58 -18.39 10.73
N GLY A 165 5.64 -18.43 9.40
CA GLY A 165 4.49 -18.21 8.53
C GLY A 165 4.01 -16.76 8.53
N LYS A 166 4.88 -15.81 8.88
CA LYS A 166 4.55 -14.38 8.91
C LYS A 166 5.37 -13.59 7.90
N LEU A 167 4.72 -12.56 7.38
CA LEU A 167 5.32 -11.57 6.49
C LEU A 167 4.83 -10.19 6.90
N THR A 168 5.76 -9.26 7.11
CA THR A 168 5.41 -7.84 7.28
C THR A 168 5.98 -7.05 6.12
N LEU A 169 5.11 -6.30 5.45
CA LEU A 169 5.44 -5.43 4.34
C LEU A 169 5.51 -4.00 4.83
N ASP A 170 6.65 -3.35 4.66
CA ASP A 170 6.87 -1.96 5.04
C ASP A 170 6.74 -1.07 3.79
N PHE A 171 5.76 -0.16 3.82
CA PHE A 171 5.54 0.86 2.80
C PHE A 171 6.07 2.19 3.35
N MET A 172 7.07 2.77 2.68
CA MET A 172 7.76 3.96 3.18
C MET A 172 8.06 4.96 2.07
N GLY A 173 7.83 6.24 2.36
CA GLY A 173 8.32 7.35 1.56
C GLY A 173 9.41 8.11 2.31
N TYR A 174 10.46 8.48 1.58
CA TYR A 174 11.56 9.31 2.04
C TYR A 174 11.53 10.60 1.24
N LEU A 175 10.84 11.59 1.82
CA LEU A 175 10.53 12.85 1.17
C LEU A 175 11.52 13.92 1.61
N THR A 176 11.59 15.02 0.87
CA THR A 176 12.37 16.20 1.25
C THR A 176 11.47 17.36 1.66
N GLY A 177 10.29 17.46 1.09
CA GLY A 177 9.29 18.50 1.30
C GLY A 177 8.42 18.31 2.53
N GLN A 178 8.38 19.33 3.39
CA GLN A 178 7.51 19.38 4.56
C GLN A 178 6.10 19.89 4.19
N GLY A 179 5.32 19.03 3.53
CA GLY A 179 3.93 19.29 3.14
C GLY A 179 3.73 19.70 1.68
N THR A 180 4.70 19.37 0.84
CA THR A 180 4.63 19.49 -0.63
C THR A 180 4.61 18.14 -1.32
N GLU A 181 5.13 17.09 -0.67
CA GLU A 181 4.97 15.71 -1.12
C GLU A 181 4.16 14.89 -0.12
N PHE A 182 3.32 14.02 -0.62
CA PHE A 182 2.68 12.97 0.15
C PHE A 182 2.53 11.72 -0.71
N TRP A 183 2.22 10.60 -0.06
CA TRP A 183 1.72 9.41 -0.75
C TRP A 183 0.57 8.76 0.02
N ALA A 184 -0.16 7.90 -0.67
CA ALA A 184 -1.25 7.09 -0.11
C ALA A 184 -1.36 5.76 -0.86
N LEU A 185 -2.12 4.82 -0.29
CA LEU A 185 -2.38 3.50 -0.86
C LEU A 185 -3.87 3.28 -1.05
N ASP A 186 -4.22 2.54 -2.09
CA ASP A 186 -5.59 2.08 -2.36
C ASP A 186 -5.55 0.71 -3.05
N ASN A 187 -6.70 0.05 -3.14
CA ASN A 187 -6.92 -1.20 -3.87
C ASN A 187 -5.84 -2.27 -3.59
N VAL A 188 -5.36 -2.33 -2.35
CA VAL A 188 -4.35 -3.30 -1.94
C VAL A 188 -5.00 -4.67 -1.98
N SER A 189 -4.35 -5.65 -2.60
CA SER A 189 -4.80 -7.02 -2.55
C SER A 189 -3.64 -8.00 -2.47
N VAL A 190 -3.89 -9.06 -1.71
CA VAL A 190 -2.94 -10.14 -1.43
C VAL A 190 -3.59 -11.44 -1.89
N THR A 191 -2.86 -12.22 -2.68
CA THR A 191 -3.26 -13.56 -3.11
C THR A 191 -2.16 -14.55 -2.74
N LEU A 192 -2.55 -15.63 -2.06
CA LEU A 192 -1.67 -16.75 -1.77
C LEU A 192 -1.75 -17.77 -2.91
N ASP A 193 -0.61 -18.09 -3.51
CA ASP A 193 -0.49 -19.10 -4.55
C ASP A 193 0.57 -20.13 -4.14
N GLY A 194 0.14 -21.35 -3.85
CA GLY A 194 0.98 -22.43 -3.33
C GLY A 194 0.34 -23.79 -3.53
N THR A 195 1.18 -24.82 -3.54
CA THR A 195 0.73 -26.22 -3.54
C THR A 195 0.40 -26.62 -2.09
N PRO A 196 -0.78 -27.21 -1.81
CA PRO A 196 -1.12 -27.73 -0.48
C PRO A 196 -0.11 -28.72 0.09
#